data_AF-E0MTZ3-F1
#
_entry.id   AF-E0MTZ3-F1
#
_cell.length_a   1.000
_cell.length_b   1.000
_cell.length_c   1.000
_cell.angle_alpha   90.00
_cell.angle_beta   90.00
_cell.angle_gamma   90.00
#
_symmetry.space_group_name_H-M   'P 1'
#
loop_
_entity.id
_entity.type
_entity.pdbx_description
1 polymer ?
#
loop_
_entity_poly.entity_id
_entity_poly.type
_entity_poly.pdbx_seq_one_letter_code
_entity_poly.pdbx_strand_id
1 'polypeptide(L)'
;MNWKRLYRIYREEKLTVRKRGGRKRALGTRAPMTIPQGANQRWSLDFVSDTLSDGRRFRILCIIDDFSRECLATVVDTSLSGSR
;
A
#
# COMPACT_ATOMS: atom_id res chain seq x y z
N MET A 1 -34.51 -18.63 -16.73
CA MET A 1 -34.13 -18.84 -15.31
C MET A 1 -34.72 -17.71 -14.47
N ASN A 2 -35.50 -18.02 -13.42
CA ASN A 2 -36.21 -17.01 -12.63
C ASN A 2 -35.35 -16.54 -11.45
N TRP A 3 -34.73 -15.38 -11.59
CA TRP A 3 -33.80 -14.82 -10.60
C TRP A 3 -34.44 -14.56 -9.22
N LYS A 4 -35.74 -14.21 -9.17
CA LYS A 4 -36.44 -13.93 -7.91
C LYS A 4 -36.61 -15.19 -7.06
N ARG A 5 -37.01 -16.30 -7.70
CA ARG A 5 -37.16 -17.60 -7.02
C ARG A 5 -35.82 -18.11 -6.51
N LEU A 6 -34.77 -17.99 -7.32
CA LEU A 6 -33.41 -18.40 -6.94
C LEU A 6 -32.90 -17.61 -5.72
N TYR A 7 -33.04 -16.28 -5.75
CA TYR A 7 -32.61 -15.42 -4.65
C TYR A 7 -33.37 -15.72 -3.34
N ARG A 8 -34.68 -16.01 -3.44
CA ARG A 8 -35.50 -16.39 -2.27
C ARG A 8 -34.99 -17.66 -1.62
N ILE A 9 -34.73 -18.70 -2.42
CA ILE A 9 -34.18 -19.98 -1.93
C ILE A 9 -32.81 -19.77 -1.28
N TYR A 10 -31.90 -19.03 -1.91
CA TYR A 10 -30.58 -18.74 -1.33
C TYR A 10 -30.64 -18.02 0.02
N ARG A 11 -31.65 -17.15 0.22
CA ARG A 11 -31.86 -16.44 1.48
C ARG A 11 -32.48 -17.33 2.55
N GLU A 12 -33.50 -18.12 2.18
CA GLU A 12 -34.18 -19.08 3.07
C GLU A 12 -33.22 -20.16 3.56
N GLU A 13 -32.41 -20.71 2.66
CA GLU A 13 -31.39 -21.73 2.94
C GLU A 13 -30.10 -21.18 3.54
N LYS A 14 -30.04 -19.86 3.80
CA LYS A 14 -28.86 -19.16 4.36
C LYS A 14 -27.56 -19.42 3.58
N LEU A 15 -27.64 -19.67 2.28
CA LEU A 15 -26.52 -19.97 1.37
C LEU A 15 -25.77 -18.70 0.93
N THR A 16 -26.01 -17.57 1.58
CA THR A 16 -25.35 -16.31 1.24
C THR A 16 -23.92 -16.33 1.76
N VAL A 17 -22.94 -16.21 0.86
CA VAL A 17 -21.53 -16.12 1.25
C VAL A 17 -21.31 -14.86 2.08
N ARG A 18 -20.84 -15.03 3.32
CA ARG A 18 -20.47 -13.91 4.18
C ARG A 18 -19.32 -13.13 3.53
N LYS A 19 -19.55 -11.85 3.22
CA LYS A 19 -18.46 -10.97 2.82
C LYS A 19 -17.49 -10.84 3.98
N ARG A 20 -16.22 -11.20 3.76
CA ARG A 20 -15.15 -11.02 4.74
C ARG A 20 -15.06 -9.52 5.04
N GLY A 21 -15.26 -9.13 6.30
CA GLY A 21 -15.06 -7.73 6.70
C GLY A 21 -13.64 -7.30 6.35
N GLY A 22 -13.47 -6.08 5.83
CA GLY A 22 -12.16 -5.54 5.53
C GLY A 22 -11.24 -5.63 6.76
N ARG A 23 -9.97 -5.97 6.54
CA ARG A 23 -8.98 -5.99 7.62
C ARG A 23 -8.85 -4.58 8.19
N LYS A 24 -9.30 -4.38 9.44
CA LYS A 24 -9.04 -3.12 10.16
C LYS A 24 -7.52 -2.98 10.31
N ARG A 25 -6.94 -1.90 9.77
CA ARG A 25 -5.54 -1.55 10.06
C ARG A 25 -5.44 -1.26 11.55
N ALA A 26 -4.37 -1.72 12.19
CA ALA A 26 -4.14 -1.39 13.59
C ALA A 26 -3.95 0.13 13.71
N LEU A 27 -5.00 0.82 14.17
CA LEU A 27 -4.92 2.16 14.72
C LEU A 27 -4.35 2.03 16.14
N GLY A 28 -3.12 1.51 16.28
CA GLY A 28 -2.41 1.72 17.54
C GLY A 28 -2.26 3.23 17.76
N THR A 29 -2.24 3.66 19.02
CA THR A 29 -1.93 5.04 19.44
C THR A 29 -0.53 5.41 18.96
N ARG A 30 -0.39 5.74 17.67
CA ARG A 30 0.86 6.28 17.15
C ARG A 30 0.99 7.66 17.78
N ALA A 31 2.04 7.83 18.59
CA ALA A 31 2.45 9.17 18.99
C ALA A 31 2.53 10.04 17.71
N PRO A 32 2.06 11.30 17.77
CA PRO A 32 2.13 12.19 16.63
C PRO A 32 3.57 12.24 16.12
N MET A 33 3.74 12.17 14.81
CA MET A 33 5.07 12.24 14.21
C MET A 33 5.69 13.60 14.51
N THR A 34 6.89 13.61 15.07
CA THR A 34 7.65 14.84 15.30
C THR A 34 7.95 15.53 13.97
N ILE A 35 7.68 16.83 13.90
CA ILE A 35 7.97 17.66 12.73
C ILE A 35 9.45 18.06 12.79
N PRO A 36 10.28 17.76 11.77
CA PRO A 36 11.68 18.15 11.74
C PRO A 36 11.82 19.68 11.71
N GLN A 37 12.86 20.20 12.37
CA GLN A 37 13.16 21.63 12.48
C GLN A 37 14.31 22.07 11.56
N GLY A 38 14.90 21.13 10.81
CA GLY A 38 15.98 21.40 9.88
C GLY A 38 16.19 20.25 8.91
N ALA A 39 16.94 20.53 7.84
CA ALA A 39 17.30 19.54 6.83
C ALA A 39 18.13 18.40 7.44
N ASN A 40 18.03 17.21 6.85
CA ASN A 40 18.73 15.99 7.23
C ASN A 40 18.43 15.48 8.65
N GLN A 41 17.37 15.96 9.29
CA GLN A 41 16.91 15.43 10.58
C GLN A 41 16.00 14.21 10.44
N ARG A 42 15.29 14.12 9.32
CA ARG A 42 14.32 13.06 9.07
C ARG A 42 14.09 12.87 7.57
N TRP A 43 14.09 11.62 7.14
CA TRP A 43 13.82 11.25 5.76
C TRP A 43 12.58 10.36 5.68
N SER A 44 11.74 10.64 4.69
CA SER A 44 10.69 9.72 4.26
C SER A 44 11.20 8.84 3.13
N LEU A 45 10.81 7.57 3.19
CA LEU A 45 11.21 6.56 2.24
C LEU A 45 9.98 5.81 1.76
N ASP A 46 9.84 5.65 0.45
CA ASP A 46 8.75 4.90 -0.18
C ASP A 46 9.23 4.12 -1.41
N PHE A 47 8.43 3.13 -1.80
CA PHE A 47 8.65 2.35 -3.00
C PHE A 47 7.51 2.57 -4.00
N VAL A 48 7.85 3.07 -5.19
CA VAL A 48 6.95 3.07 -6.34
C VAL A 48 7.20 1.81 -7.14
N SER A 49 6.15 1.10 -7.55
CA SER A 49 6.26 -0.08 -8.43
C SER A 49 5.62 0.22 -9.77
N ASP A 50 6.27 -0.21 -10.84
CA ASP A 50 5.74 -0.09 -12.20
C ASP A 50 6.19 -1.29 -13.07
N THR A 51 5.68 -1.37 -14.29
CA THR A 51 5.90 -2.48 -15.22
C THR A 51 6.29 -1.96 -16.60
N LEU A 52 7.34 -2.55 -17.18
CA LEU A 52 7.76 -2.27 -18.55
C LEU A 52 6.76 -2.83 -19.56
N SER A 53 6.86 -2.40 -20.82
CA SER A 53 6.00 -2.89 -21.91
C SER A 53 6.08 -4.40 -22.14
N ASP A 54 7.17 -5.04 -21.73
CA ASP A 54 7.39 -6.50 -21.82
C ASP A 54 6.89 -7.27 -20.59
N GLY A 55 6.25 -6.60 -19.63
CA GLY A 55 5.69 -7.22 -18.43
C GLY A 55 6.67 -7.39 -17.26
N ARG A 56 7.96 -7.04 -17.43
CA ARG A 56 8.92 -7.05 -16.32
C ARG A 56 8.61 -5.92 -15.34
N ARG A 57 8.57 -6.25 -14.05
CA ARG A 57 8.34 -5.28 -12.98
C ARG A 57 9.65 -4.68 -12.51
N PHE A 58 9.60 -3.42 -12.14
CA PHE A 58 10.69 -2.73 -11.45
C PHE A 58 10.13 -1.90 -10.29
N ARG A 59 11.02 -1.52 -9.39
CA ARG A 59 10.70 -0.66 -8.26
C ARG A 59 11.66 0.51 -8.21
N ILE A 60 11.13 1.62 -7.71
CA ILE A 60 11.86 2.85 -7.47
C ILE A 60 11.83 3.09 -5.97
N LEU A 61 13.00 3.14 -5.34
CA LEU A 61 13.17 3.65 -4.00
C LEU A 61 13.29 5.18 -4.05
N CYS A 62 12.35 5.87 -3.41
CA CYS A 62 12.36 7.32 -3.28
C CYS A 62 12.74 7.70 -1.85
N ILE A 63 13.79 8.50 -1.68
CA ILE A 63 14.22 9.06 -0.39
C ILE A 63 14.08 10.58 -0.47
N ILE A 64 13.32 11.15 0.46
CA ILE A 64 13.00 12.58 0.49
C ILE A 64 13.30 13.13 1.87
N ASP A 65 13.91 14.31 1.92
CA ASP A 65 14.04 15.06 3.18
C ASP A 65 12.70 15.67 3.59
N ASP A 66 12.27 15.40 4.83
CA ASP A 66 10.96 15.83 5.31
C ASP A 66 10.87 17.35 5.53
N PHE A 67 12.01 18.04 5.71
CA PHE A 67 12.08 19.48 5.94
C PHE A 67 12.24 20.25 4.62
N SER A 68 13.29 19.98 3.84
CA SER A 68 13.60 20.70 2.60
C SER A 68 12.75 20.25 1.40
N ARG A 69 12.11 19.07 1.50
CA ARG A 69 11.40 18.40 0.39
C ARG A 69 12.30 18.04 -0.78
N GLU A 70 13.61 18.03 -0.58
CA GLU A 70 14.57 17.61 -1.60
C GLU A 70 14.56 16.09 -1.77
N CYS A 71 14.71 15.66 -3.02
CA CYS A 71 14.91 14.25 -3.34
C CYS A 71 16.39 13.89 -3.12
N LEU A 72 16.66 13.13 -2.06
CA LEU A 72 18.01 12.72 -1.68
C LEU A 72 18.50 11.54 -2.52
N ALA A 73 17.59 10.62 -2.86
CA ALA A 73 17.89 9.49 -3.73
C ALA A 73 16.65 9.00 -4.47
N THR A 74 16.86 8.62 -5.73
CA THR A 74 15.90 7.87 -6.55
C THR A 74 16.65 6.67 -7.12
N VAL A 75 16.43 5.48 -6.55
CA VAL A 75 17.12 4.25 -6.98
C VAL A 75 16.15 3.34 -7.69
N VAL A 76 16.42 3.05 -8.96
CA VAL A 76 15.59 2.17 -9.79
C VAL A 76 16.27 0.81 -9.92
N ASP A 77 15.54 -0.26 -9.63
CA ASP A 77 16.02 -1.62 -9.88
C ASP A 77 14.85 -2.59 -10.11
N THR A 78 15.15 -3.70 -10.79
CA THR A 78 14.26 -4.85 -10.87
C THR A 78 14.18 -5.62 -9.54
N SER A 79 15.21 -5.51 -8.69
CA SER A 79 15.25 -6.08 -7.34
C SER A 79 16.01 -5.19 -6.35
N LEU A 80 15.33 -4.74 -5.29
CA LEU A 80 15.90 -3.94 -4.20
C LEU A 80 16.00 -4.78 -2.93
N SER A 81 17.03 -5.63 -2.84
CA SER A 81 17.33 -6.42 -1.64
C SER A 81 18.02 -5.60 -0.55
N GLY A 82 17.85 -5.98 0.72
CA GLY A 82 18.46 -5.30 1.86
C GLY A 82 19.98 -5.48 1.99
N SER A 83 20.56 -6.49 1.34
CA SER A 83 22.00 -6.72 1.29
C SER A 83 22.62 -5.97 0.11
N ARG A 84 23.46 -4.98 0.39
CA ARG A 84 24.39 -4.33 -0.55
C ARG A 84 25.67 -3.93 0.19
#